data_AF-A0A7Y4QIZ3-F1
#
_entry.id   AF-A0A7Y4QIZ3-F1
#
_cell.length_a   1.000
_cell.length_b   1.000
_cell.length_c   1.000
_cell.angle_alpha   90.00
_cell.angle_beta   90.00
_cell.angle_gamma   90.00
#
_symmetry.space_group_name_H-M   'P 1'
#
loop_
_entity.id
_entity.type
_entity.pdbx_description
1 polymer ?
#
loop_
_entity_poly.entity_id
_entity_poly.type
_entity_poly.pdbx_seq_one_letter_code
_entity_poly.pdbx_strand_id
1 'polypeptide(L)'
;MTKLNLDCPVRSLANEPIPGSHLGKLLADALAMSADGKAPPLKYWGWAVRLFAGEELFLDETDSAILETFVTSHGGLVVLVKAQILARLKAKE
;
A
#
# COMPACT_ATOMS: atom_id res chain seq x y z
N MET A 1 8.25 -14.01 -5.26
CA MET A 1 8.07 -12.63 -5.76
C MET A 1 6.58 -12.38 -5.82
N THR A 2 6.08 -11.47 -5.01
CA THR A 2 4.67 -11.13 -4.83
C THR A 2 4.30 -9.99 -5.77
N LYS A 3 3.20 -10.16 -6.50
CA LYS A 3 2.63 -9.12 -7.34
C LYS A 3 1.55 -8.37 -6.56
N LEU A 4 1.71 -7.06 -6.36
CA LEU A 4 0.77 -6.24 -5.62
C LEU A 4 0.10 -5.21 -6.54
N ASN A 5 -1.21 -5.35 -6.75
CA ASN A 5 -2.04 -4.39 -7.46
C ASN A 5 -2.96 -3.64 -6.47
N LEU A 6 -2.84 -2.31 -6.42
CA LEU A 6 -3.66 -1.43 -5.58
C LEU A 6 -4.41 -0.36 -6.42
N ASP A 7 -4.53 -0.57 -7.72
CA ASP A 7 -5.27 0.29 -8.65
C ASP A 7 -6.78 0.07 -8.52
N CYS A 8 -7.31 0.38 -7.33
CA CYS A 8 -8.71 0.15 -7.01
C CYS A 8 -9.21 1.09 -5.89
N PRO A 9 -10.53 1.34 -5.84
CA PRO A 9 -11.13 2.14 -4.79
C PRO A 9 -11.06 1.45 -3.43
N VAL A 10 -11.10 2.26 -2.37
CA VAL A 10 -11.33 1.76 -1.01
C VAL A 10 -12.76 1.25 -0.93
N ARG A 11 -12.96 0.06 -0.36
CA ARG A 11 -14.29 -0.48 -0.10
C ARG A 11 -14.78 -0.10 1.29
N SER A 12 -16.07 0.18 1.42
CA SER A 12 -16.76 0.40 2.69
C SER A 12 -16.96 -0.93 3.43
N LEU A 13 -17.53 -0.87 4.65
CA LEU A 13 -17.90 -2.07 5.40
C LEU A 13 -19.02 -2.87 4.71
N ALA A 14 -19.80 -2.24 3.83
CA ALA A 14 -20.80 -2.90 2.98
C ALA A 14 -20.19 -3.48 1.69
N ASN A 15 -18.86 -3.47 1.56
CA ASN A 15 -18.11 -3.90 0.37
C ASN A 15 -18.35 -3.03 -0.88
N GLU A 16 -18.93 -1.84 -0.73
CA GLU A 16 -19.17 -0.89 -1.81
C GLU A 16 -17.96 0.02 -2.03
N PRO A 17 -17.61 0.37 -3.28
CA PRO A 17 -16.53 1.32 -3.54
C PRO A 17 -16.87 2.71 -3.02
N ILE A 18 -15.96 3.33 -2.27
CA ILE A 18 -16.10 4.71 -1.81
C ILE A 18 -15.68 5.64 -2.97
N PRO A 19 -16.58 6.51 -3.48
CA PRO A 19 -16.28 7.40 -4.60
C PRO A 19 -15.09 8.32 -4.31
N GLY A 20 -14.22 8.52 -5.29
CA GLY A 20 -13.04 9.38 -5.18
C GLY A 20 -11.90 8.83 -4.32
N SER A 21 -12.07 7.65 -3.71
CA SER A 21 -11.01 6.98 -2.94
C SER A 21 -10.15 6.07 -3.82
N HIS A 22 -8.89 5.87 -3.45
CA HIS A 22 -7.98 4.99 -4.18
C HIS A 22 -6.89 4.40 -3.27
N LEU A 23 -6.83 3.08 -3.16
CA LEU A 23 -5.90 2.40 -2.24
C LEU A 23 -4.43 2.69 -2.58
N GLY A 24 -4.07 2.60 -3.86
CA GLY A 24 -2.70 2.88 -4.32
C GLY A 24 -2.23 4.29 -3.97
N LYS A 25 -3.03 5.32 -4.25
CA LYS A 25 -2.70 6.72 -3.95
C LYS A 25 -2.60 6.99 -2.46
N LEU A 26 -3.52 6.45 -1.65
CA LEU A 26 -3.45 6.58 -0.19
C LEU A 26 -2.17 5.95 0.39
N LEU A 27 -1.74 4.79 -0.13
CA LEU A 27 -0.48 4.18 0.28
C LEU A 27 0.72 4.96 -0.26
N ALA A 28 0.65 5.47 -1.48
CA ALA A 28 1.70 6.29 -2.08
C ALA A 28 1.97 7.55 -1.27
N ASP A 29 0.92 8.28 -0.88
CA ASP A 29 1.03 9.48 -0.06
C ASP A 29 1.67 9.16 1.31
N ALA A 30 1.24 8.06 1.95
CA ALA A 30 1.83 7.61 3.21
C ALA A 30 3.33 7.27 3.08
N LEU A 31 3.72 6.57 2.01
CA LEU A 31 5.13 6.25 1.72
C LEU A 31 5.96 7.49 1.44
N ALA A 32 5.42 8.43 0.66
CA ALA A 32 6.11 9.68 0.28
C ALA A 32 6.32 10.62 1.48
N MET A 33 5.39 10.61 2.44
CA MET A 33 5.45 11.44 3.65
C MET A 33 6.13 10.75 4.84
N SER A 34 6.59 9.51 4.67
CA SER A 34 7.24 8.75 5.73
C SER A 34 8.61 9.32 6.07
N ALA A 35 8.76 9.86 7.29
CA ALA A 35 10.04 10.28 7.84
C ALA A 35 10.85 9.11 8.43
N ASP A 36 10.15 8.05 8.85
CA ASP A 36 10.72 6.86 9.49
C ASP A 36 10.43 5.60 8.67
N GLY A 37 11.48 4.93 8.20
CA GLY A 37 11.36 3.77 7.32
C GLY A 37 12.29 2.62 7.71
N LYS A 38 11.81 1.39 7.51
CA LYS A 38 12.65 0.19 7.55
C LYS A 38 13.38 -0.08 6.23
N ALA A 39 13.11 0.72 5.19
CA ALA A 39 13.80 0.65 3.91
C ALA A 39 14.46 1.98 3.55
N PRO A 40 15.41 1.99 2.61
CA PRO A 40 16.00 3.22 2.10
C PRO A 40 14.94 4.18 1.53
N PRO A 41 15.07 5.50 1.73
CA PRO A 41 14.09 6.48 1.24
C PRO A 41 13.79 6.35 -0.27
N LEU A 42 14.81 6.07 -1.08
CA LEU A 42 14.66 5.84 -2.53
C LEU A 42 13.71 4.68 -2.86
N LYS A 43 13.66 3.65 -2.01
CA LYS A 43 12.80 2.49 -2.21
C LYS A 43 11.34 2.83 -1.93
N TYR A 44 11.07 3.52 -0.82
CA TYR A 44 9.74 4.03 -0.51
C TYR A 44 9.24 5.01 -1.57
N TRP A 45 10.10 5.92 -2.01
CA TRP A 45 9.80 6.85 -3.09
C TRP A 45 9.45 6.12 -4.40
N GLY A 46 10.27 5.13 -4.80
CA GLY A 46 10.00 4.33 -6.00
C GLY A 46 8.66 3.60 -5.95
N TRP A 47 8.32 3.02 -4.80
CA TRP A 47 6.99 2.41 -4.60
C TRP A 47 5.87 3.44 -4.66
N ALA A 48 6.04 4.61 -4.01
CA ALA A 48 5.05 5.68 -4.01
C ALA A 48 4.73 6.16 -5.43
N VAL A 49 5.74 6.43 -6.25
CA VAL A 49 5.55 6.87 -7.65
C VAL A 49 4.73 5.86 -8.45
N ARG A 50 5.09 4.57 -8.35
CA ARG A 50 4.40 3.50 -9.09
C ARG A 50 2.95 3.32 -8.63
N LEU A 51 2.73 3.28 -7.32
CA LEU A 51 1.38 3.16 -6.75
C LEU A 51 0.50 4.38 -7.07
N PHE A 52 1.07 5.58 -7.10
CA PHE A 52 0.34 6.79 -7.46
C PHE A 52 -0.09 6.79 -8.93
N ALA A 53 0.73 6.21 -9.80
CA ALA A 53 0.46 6.01 -11.22
C ALA A 53 -0.49 4.84 -11.53
N GLY A 54 -0.94 4.08 -10.52
CA GLY A 54 -1.76 2.88 -10.70
C GLY A 54 -0.97 1.66 -11.18
N GLU A 55 0.36 1.69 -11.11
CA GLU A 55 1.19 0.56 -11.48
C GLU A 55 1.29 -0.51 -10.38
N GLU A 56 1.56 -1.73 -10.81
CA GLU A 56 1.74 -2.88 -9.93
C GLU A 56 3.15 -2.91 -9.34
N LEU A 57 3.27 -3.28 -8.06
CA LEU A 57 4.57 -3.51 -7.43
C LEU A 57 4.95 -4.98 -7.55
N PHE A 58 6.23 -5.21 -7.83
CA PHE A 58 6.84 -6.53 -7.76
C PHE A 58 7.73 -6.56 -6.54
N LEU A 59 7.32 -7.31 -5.52
CA LEU A 59 7.95 -7.35 -4.21
C LEU A 59 8.63 -8.70 -4.02
N ASP A 60 9.86 -8.73 -3.55
CA ASP A 60 10.41 -9.96 -2.98
C ASP A 60 9.84 -10.21 -1.57
N GLU A 61 10.32 -11.27 -0.90
CA GLU A 61 9.84 -11.60 0.46
C GLU A 61 10.23 -10.52 1.48
N THR A 62 11.41 -9.93 1.34
CA THR A 62 11.91 -8.86 2.21
C THR A 62 11.04 -7.61 2.04
N ASP A 63 10.73 -7.27 0.79
CA ASP A 63 9.91 -6.12 0.42
C ASP A 63 8.48 -6.26 0.90
N SER A 64 7.92 -7.46 0.77
CA SER A 64 6.60 -7.78 1.30
C SER A 64 6.58 -7.59 2.82
N ALA A 65 7.58 -8.07 3.55
CA ALA A 65 7.66 -7.93 5.00
C ALA A 65 7.87 -6.46 5.46
N ILE A 66 8.69 -5.70 4.74
CA ILE A 66 8.89 -4.27 4.97
C ILE A 66 7.56 -3.53 4.78
N LEU A 67 6.87 -3.77 3.67
CA LEU A 67 5.63 -3.08 3.33
C LEU A 67 4.50 -3.47 4.29
N GLU A 68 4.40 -4.75 4.67
CA GLU A 68 3.45 -5.22 5.69
C GLU A 68 3.69 -4.51 7.03
N THR A 69 4.95 -4.43 7.45
CA THR A 69 5.32 -3.74 8.69
C THR A 69 4.94 -2.26 8.62
N PHE A 70 5.31 -1.59 7.52
CA PHE A 70 5.00 -0.18 7.29
C PHE A 70 3.50 0.07 7.38
N VAL A 71 2.68 -0.67 6.61
CA VAL A 71 1.23 -0.50 6.59
C VAL A 71 0.62 -0.75 7.98
N THR A 72 1.12 -1.74 8.71
CA THR A 72 0.61 -2.07 10.05
C THR A 72 0.91 -0.95 11.04
N SER A 73 2.15 -0.46 11.07
CA SER A 73 2.62 0.53 12.05
C SER A 73 2.28 1.97 11.71
N HIS A 74 1.94 2.30 10.44
CA HIS A 74 1.74 3.68 10.02
C HIS A 74 0.55 4.34 10.73
N GLY A 75 0.79 5.42 11.47
CA GLY A 75 -0.24 6.11 12.26
C GLY A 75 -1.28 6.87 11.43
N GLY A 76 -0.90 7.33 10.24
CA GLY A 76 -1.80 8.09 9.35
C GLY A 76 -2.76 7.24 8.51
N LEU A 77 -2.59 5.91 8.48
CA LEU A 77 -3.50 5.03 7.75
C LEU A 77 -4.59 4.51 8.71
N VAL A 78 -5.85 4.62 8.30
CA VAL A 78 -6.98 4.08 9.08
C VAL A 78 -7.12 2.57 8.87
N VAL A 79 -7.73 1.88 9.83
CA VAL A 79 -7.89 0.40 9.81
C VAL A 79 -8.56 -0.10 8.52
N LEU A 80 -9.54 0.66 8.00
CA LEU A 80 -10.27 0.32 6.78
C LEU A 80 -9.34 0.18 5.57
N VAL A 81 -8.36 1.09 5.46
CA VAL A 81 -7.37 1.11 4.38
C VAL A 81 -6.30 0.05 4.63
N LYS A 82 -5.78 -0.03 5.87
CA LYS A 82 -4.77 -1.03 6.26
C LYS A 82 -5.20 -2.45 5.95
N ALA A 83 -6.41 -2.83 6.38
CA ALA A 83 -6.93 -4.18 6.17
C ALA A 83 -7.00 -4.56 4.68
N GLN A 84 -7.43 -3.62 3.83
CA GLN A 84 -7.59 -3.88 2.39
C GLN A 84 -6.26 -3.98 1.64
N ILE A 85 -5.24 -3.21 2.07
CA ILE A 85 -3.88 -3.33 1.55
C ILE A 85 -3.28 -4.67 1.98
N LEU A 86 -3.34 -4.99 3.27
CA LEU A 86 -2.77 -6.22 3.84
C LEU A 86 -3.41 -7.47 3.27
N ALA A 87 -4.73 -7.45 3.04
CA ALA A 87 -5.43 -8.57 2.40
C ALA A 87 -4.88 -8.86 0.98
N ARG A 88 -4.61 -7.80 0.19
CA ARG A 88 -4.04 -7.94 -1.16
C ARG A 88 -2.57 -8.33 -1.13
N LEU A 89 -1.79 -7.82 -0.18
CA LEU A 89 -0.39 -8.22 0.00
C LEU A 89 -0.24 -9.70 0.36
N LYS A 90 -1.21 -10.26 1.10
CA LYS A 90 -1.24 -11.67 1.51
C LYS A 90 -1.94 -12.59 0.51
N ALA A 91 -2.78 -12.03 -0.37
CA ALA A 91 -3.33 -12.76 -1.51
C ALA A 91 -2.17 -13.07 -2.46
N LYS A 92 -1.54 -14.22 -2.26
CA LYS A 92 -0.54 -14.77 -3.18
C LYS A 92 -1.26 -15.17 -4.47
N GLU A 93 -1.24 -14.30 -5.47
CA GLU A 93 -1.50 -14.67 -6.87
C GLU A 93 -0.16 -14.82 -7.62
#